data_AF-A0A158QVP0-F1
#
_entry.id   AF-A0A158QVP0-F1
#
_cell.length_a   1.000
_cell.length_b   1.000
_cell.length_c   1.000
_cell.angle_alpha   90.00
_cell.angle_beta   90.00
_cell.angle_gamma   90.00
#
_symmetry.space_group_name_H-M   'P 1'
#
loop_
_entity.id
_entity.type
_entity.pdbx_description
1 polymer ?
#
loop_
_entity_poly.entity_id
_entity_poly.type
_entity_poly.pdbx_seq_one_letter_code
_entity_poly.pdbx_strand_id
1 'polypeptide(L)'
;MSSASVDRGKPLTEEQIVEGFQKLRYEQRAIANKITGLEMDQREHNMVIKVLKNVDSERKCFRLIDGVLVERQVKHVLPALEANEKKMAEALEMLRSQFEEKGKELQVYKEENKIKIAGEDSTGPGGGGGGGGNSDGEAAGGNAPASSSGVLVT
;
A
#
# COMPACT_ATOMS: atom_id res chain seq x y z
N MET A 1 -12.31 3.37 46.69
CA MET A 1 -11.30 3.95 45.77
C MET A 1 -10.16 2.95 45.68
N SER A 2 -10.10 2.16 44.61
CA SER A 2 -9.02 1.18 44.41
C SER A 2 -8.15 1.64 43.23
N SER A 3 -6.90 1.93 43.54
CA SER A 3 -5.89 2.51 42.65
C SER A 3 -5.39 1.45 41.67
N ALA A 4 -5.58 1.67 40.36
CA ALA A 4 -4.91 0.93 39.31
C ALA A 4 -3.57 1.60 39.01
N SER A 5 -2.49 1.05 39.57
CA SER A 5 -1.11 1.39 39.21
C SER A 5 -0.83 0.87 37.79
N VAL A 6 -0.65 1.80 36.85
CA VAL A 6 -0.21 1.50 35.49
C VAL A 6 1.23 0.98 35.55
N ASP A 7 1.38 -0.31 35.26
CA ASP A 7 2.63 -1.06 35.13
C ASP A 7 3.44 -0.52 33.93
N ARG A 8 4.19 0.57 34.15
CA ARG A 8 5.16 1.12 33.21
C ARG A 8 6.53 0.58 33.60
N GLY A 9 6.90 -0.61 33.11
CA GLY A 9 8.25 -1.13 33.37
C GLY A 9 8.54 -2.58 32.99
N LYS A 10 7.56 -3.39 32.59
CA LYS A 10 7.85 -4.75 32.11
C LYS A 10 8.34 -4.72 30.65
N PRO A 11 9.46 -5.37 30.33
CA PRO A 11 9.83 -5.60 28.92
C PRO A 11 8.69 -6.37 28.24
N LEU A 12 8.37 -5.96 27.01
CA LEU A 12 7.33 -6.61 26.20
C LEU A 12 7.60 -8.10 26.10
N THR A 13 6.55 -8.92 26.18
CA THR A 13 6.69 -10.36 25.96
C THR A 13 7.00 -10.64 24.49
N GLU A 14 7.63 -11.78 24.19
CA GLU A 14 7.93 -12.18 22.81
C GLU A 14 6.66 -12.18 21.93
N GLU A 15 5.53 -12.64 22.48
CA GLU A 15 4.23 -12.60 21.80
C GLU A 15 3.78 -11.17 21.45
N GLN A 16 3.95 -10.22 22.40
CA GLN A 16 3.62 -8.81 22.18
C GLN A 16 4.54 -8.16 21.15
N ILE A 17 5.81 -8.55 21.11
CA ILE A 17 6.78 -8.10 20.12
C ILE A 17 6.37 -8.56 18.72
N VAL A 18 6.03 -9.84 18.57
CA VAL A 18 5.59 -10.40 17.30
C VAL A 18 4.28 -9.75 16.84
N GLU A 19 3.31 -9.58 17.73
CA GLU A 19 2.04 -8.93 17.42
C GLU A 19 2.26 -7.47 16.96
N GLY A 20 3.09 -6.72 17.68
CA GLY A 20 3.46 -5.34 17.31
C GLY A 20 4.09 -5.25 15.93
N PHE A 21 5.04 -6.14 15.63
CA PHE A 21 5.68 -6.20 14.33
C PHE A 21 4.70 -6.54 13.19
N GLN A 22 3.80 -7.51 13.40
CA GLN A 22 2.78 -7.87 12.40
C GLN A 22 1.80 -6.72 12.16
N LYS A 23 1.42 -5.99 13.22
CA LYS A 23 0.59 -4.80 13.11
C LYS A 23 1.26 -3.72 12.25
N LEU A 24 2.54 -3.42 12.49
CA LEU A 24 3.29 -2.46 11.68
C LEU A 24 3.39 -2.88 10.21
N ARG A 25 3.62 -4.17 9.93
CA ARG A 25 3.61 -4.70 8.55
C ARG A 25 2.25 -4.56 7.89
N TYR A 26 1.18 -4.83 8.64
CA TYR A 26 -0.19 -4.67 8.13
C TYR A 26 -0.47 -3.20 7.79
N GLU A 27 -0.10 -2.26 8.67
CA GLU A 27 -0.25 -0.82 8.44
C GLU A 27 0.52 -0.38 7.18
N GLN A 28 1.78 -0.79 7.04
CA GLN A 28 2.59 -0.46 5.87
C GLN A 28 1.96 -0.99 4.57
N ARG A 29 1.46 -2.24 4.58
CA ARG A 29 0.76 -2.83 3.43
C ARG A 29 -0.55 -2.12 3.11
N ALA A 30 -1.30 -1.69 4.13
CA ALA A 30 -2.52 -0.92 3.93
C ALA A 30 -2.23 0.43 3.26
N ILE A 31 -1.12 1.09 3.59
CA ILE A 31 -0.68 2.32 2.91
C ILE A 31 -0.32 2.02 1.45
N ALA A 32 0.42 0.94 1.16
CA ALA A 32 0.76 0.55 -0.21
C ALA A 32 -0.48 0.30 -1.10
N ASN A 33 -1.51 -0.34 -0.55
CA ASN A 33 -2.76 -0.56 -1.26
C ASN A 33 -3.46 0.77 -1.59
N LYS A 34 -3.45 1.73 -0.65
CA LYS A 34 -4.02 3.07 -0.88
C LYS A 34 -3.24 3.85 -1.95
N ILE A 35 -1.91 3.76 -1.94
CA ILE A 35 -1.05 4.38 -2.97
C ILE A 35 -1.43 3.85 -4.35
N THR A 36 -1.45 2.52 -4.51
CA THR A 36 -1.78 1.89 -5.80
C THR A 36 -3.16 2.33 -6.31
N GLY A 37 -4.18 2.36 -5.45
CA GLY A 37 -5.52 2.82 -5.82
C GLY A 37 -5.53 4.28 -6.27
N LEU A 38 -4.93 5.18 -5.47
CA LEU A 38 -4.90 6.60 -5.79
C LEU A 38 -4.05 6.92 -7.03
N GLU A 39 -3.01 6.14 -7.32
CA GLU A 39 -2.23 6.23 -8.57
C GLU A 39 -3.03 5.78 -9.81
N MET A 40 -3.95 4.83 -9.65
CA MET A 40 -4.89 4.47 -10.73
C MET A 40 -5.85 5.62 -11.00
N ASP A 41 -6.50 6.14 -9.95
CA ASP A 41 -7.45 7.25 -10.05
C ASP A 41 -6.79 8.51 -10.65
N GLN A 42 -5.56 8.83 -10.23
CA GLN A 42 -4.79 9.97 -10.76
C GLN A 42 -4.51 9.79 -12.26
N ARG A 43 -4.14 8.59 -12.71
CA ARG A 43 -3.89 8.31 -14.13
C ARG A 43 -5.15 8.46 -14.97
N GLU A 44 -6.28 7.96 -14.49
CA GLU A 44 -7.57 8.10 -15.16
C GLU A 44 -7.98 9.58 -15.27
N HIS A 45 -7.86 10.34 -14.18
CA HIS A 45 -8.10 11.78 -14.18
C HIS A 45 -7.22 12.52 -15.20
N ASN A 46 -5.93 12.21 -15.23
CA ASN A 46 -4.99 12.80 -16.17
C ASN A 46 -5.35 12.49 -17.63
N MET A 47 -5.84 11.28 -17.92
CA MET A 47 -6.33 10.92 -19.26
C MET A 47 -7.55 11.78 -19.65
N VAL A 48 -8.52 11.94 -18.75
CA VAL A 48 -9.70 12.77 -18.99
C VAL A 48 -9.32 14.24 -19.23
N ILE A 49 -8.44 14.80 -18.40
CA ILE A 49 -7.93 16.17 -18.56
C ILE A 49 -7.26 16.34 -19.94
N LYS A 50 -6.41 15.38 -20.35
CA LYS A 50 -5.71 15.41 -21.64
C LYS A 50 -6.69 15.44 -22.81
N VAL A 51 -7.77 14.67 -22.75
CA VAL A 51 -8.80 14.67 -23.79
C VAL A 51 -9.56 16.00 -23.79
N LEU A 52 -10.03 16.46 -22.64
CA LEU A 52 -10.85 17.67 -22.52
C LEU A 52 -10.10 18.96 -22.88
N LYS A 53 -8.77 19.00 -22.75
CA LYS A 53 -7.93 20.12 -23.21
C LYS A 53 -8.04 20.40 -24.71
N ASN A 54 -8.36 19.39 -25.51
CA ASN A 54 -8.52 19.51 -26.95
C ASN A 54 -9.98 19.71 -27.38
N VAL A 55 -10.90 19.85 -26.42
CA VAL A 55 -12.32 20.06 -26.66
C VAL A 55 -12.65 21.54 -26.47
N ASP A 56 -13.57 22.06 -27.29
CA ASP A 56 -14.07 23.42 -27.15
C ASP A 56 -14.61 23.68 -25.73
N SER A 57 -14.13 24.77 -25.15
CA SER A 57 -14.44 25.25 -23.80
C SER A 57 -15.94 25.52 -23.58
N GLU A 58 -16.67 25.90 -24.64
CA GLU A 58 -18.12 26.18 -24.58
C GLU A 58 -18.99 24.93 -24.75
N ARG A 59 -18.39 23.80 -25.13
CA ARG A 59 -19.12 22.55 -25.33
C ARG A 59 -19.76 22.08 -24.02
N LYS A 60 -20.99 21.60 -24.12
CA LYS A 60 -21.71 20.97 -23.00
C LYS A 60 -20.99 19.70 -22.54
N CYS A 61 -20.87 19.56 -21.22
CA CYS A 61 -20.31 18.42 -20.51
C CYS A 61 -21.35 17.93 -19.50
N PHE A 62 -21.45 16.63 -19.29
CA PHE A 62 -22.38 16.05 -18.33
C PHE A 62 -21.61 15.27 -17.27
N ARG A 63 -21.88 15.58 -16.01
CA ARG A 63 -21.32 14.83 -14.87
C ARG A 63 -22.42 13.97 -14.26
N LEU A 64 -22.15 12.68 -14.12
CA LEU A 64 -23.02 11.75 -13.39
C LEU A 64 -22.74 11.87 -11.88
N ILE A 65 -23.80 12.11 -11.09
CA ILE A 65 -23.76 12.15 -9.63
C ILE A 65 -24.99 11.39 -9.14
N ASP A 66 -24.79 10.28 -8.43
CA ASP A 66 -25.87 9.47 -7.84
C ASP A 66 -27.02 9.14 -8.82
N GLY A 67 -26.66 8.82 -10.06
CA GLY A 67 -27.63 8.49 -11.12
C GLY A 67 -28.25 9.69 -11.86
N VAL A 68 -27.92 10.93 -11.46
CA VAL A 68 -28.39 12.15 -12.12
C VAL A 68 -27.28 12.77 -12.97
N LEU A 69 -27.60 13.12 -14.22
CA LEU A 69 -26.69 13.85 -15.11
C LEU A 69 -26.84 15.36 -14.91
N VAL A 70 -25.76 16.01 -14.50
CA VAL A 70 -25.69 17.47 -14.32
C VAL A 70 -25.00 18.10 -15.53
N GLU A 71 -25.71 18.99 -16.23
CA GLU A 71 -25.15 19.76 -17.35
C GLU A 71 -24.18 20.85 -16.83
N ARG A 72 -23.01 20.92 -17.46
CA ARG A 72 -21.94 21.90 -17.26
C ARG A 72 -21.32 22.26 -18.60
N GLN A 73 -20.37 23.18 -18.61
CA GLN A 73 -19.50 23.44 -19.77
C GLN A 73 -18.06 23.02 -19.45
N VAL A 74 -17.30 22.68 -20.50
CA VAL A 74 -15.88 22.27 -20.36
C VAL A 74 -15.07 23.32 -19.60
N LYS A 75 -15.30 24.62 -19.86
CA LYS A 75 -14.61 25.74 -19.16
C LYS A 75 -14.79 25.75 -17.63
N HIS A 76 -15.84 25.13 -17.10
CA HIS A 76 -16.08 25.01 -15.67
C HIS A 76 -15.65 23.65 -15.10
N VAL A 77 -15.65 22.60 -15.92
CA VAL A 77 -15.28 21.24 -15.50
C VAL A 77 -13.77 21.05 -15.49
N LEU A 78 -13.07 21.54 -16.50
CA LEU A 78 -11.64 21.34 -16.66
C LEU A 78 -10.83 21.87 -15.45
N PRO A 79 -11.07 23.10 -14.93
CA PRO A 79 -10.36 23.58 -13.74
C PRO A 79 -10.64 22.74 -12.49
N ALA A 80 -11.86 22.20 -12.35
CA ALA A 80 -12.22 21.35 -11.23
C ALA A 80 -11.50 19.99 -11.28
N LEU A 81 -11.34 19.43 -12.49
CA LEU A 81 -10.57 18.19 -12.68
C LEU A 81 -9.09 18.41 -12.37
N GLU A 82 -8.49 19.51 -12.82
CA GLU A 82 -7.09 19.86 -12.55
C GLU A 82 -6.84 20.12 -11.05
N ALA A 83 -7.74 20.84 -10.38
CA ALA A 83 -7.65 21.07 -8.94
C ALA A 83 -7.76 19.77 -8.13
N ASN A 84 -8.60 18.82 -8.57
CA ASN A 84 -8.71 17.51 -7.93
C ASN A 84 -7.46 16.66 -8.19
N GLU A 85 -6.92 16.68 -9.41
CA GLU A 85 -5.68 15.98 -9.75
C GLU A 85 -4.51 16.44 -8.88
N LYS A 86 -4.37 17.76 -8.70
CA LYS A 86 -3.36 18.33 -7.79
C LYS A 86 -3.50 17.81 -6.36
N LYS A 87 -4.73 17.77 -5.82
CA LYS A 87 -4.99 17.23 -4.48
C LYS A 87 -4.65 15.74 -4.38
N MET A 88 -4.88 14.96 -5.44
CA MET A 88 -4.48 13.56 -5.48
C MET A 88 -2.96 13.41 -5.50
N ALA A 89 -2.25 14.27 -6.23
CA ALA A 89 -0.78 14.30 -6.23
C ALA A 89 -0.22 14.63 -4.82
N GLU A 90 -0.74 15.66 -4.17
CA GLU A 90 -0.37 16.02 -2.78
C GLU A 90 -0.66 14.87 -1.81
N ALA A 91 -1.81 14.20 -1.93
CA ALA A 91 -2.15 13.04 -1.11
C ALA A 91 -1.23 11.82 -1.37
N LEU A 92 -0.81 11.60 -2.62
CA LEU A 92 0.15 10.55 -2.97
C LEU A 92 1.52 10.82 -2.34
N GLU A 93 2.01 12.06 -2.39
CA GLU A 93 3.27 12.44 -1.73
C GLU A 93 3.20 12.18 -0.22
N MET A 94 2.11 12.58 0.43
CA MET A 94 1.90 12.29 1.86
C MET A 94 1.88 10.79 2.17
N LEU A 95 1.16 10.00 1.38
CA LEU A 95 1.09 8.55 1.57
C LEU A 95 2.44 7.86 1.34
N ARG A 96 3.23 8.31 0.36
CA ARG A 96 4.58 7.80 0.12
C ARG A 96 5.51 8.12 1.29
N SER A 97 5.46 9.34 1.82
CA SER A 97 6.20 9.70 3.03
C SER A 97 5.82 8.82 4.22
N GLN A 98 4.52 8.57 4.45
CA GLN A 98 4.04 7.69 5.52
C GLN A 98 4.49 6.24 5.32
N PHE A 99 4.51 5.76 4.07
CA PHE A 99 4.99 4.42 3.75
C PHE A 99 6.48 4.25 4.07
N GLU A 100 7.30 5.25 3.74
CA GLU A 100 8.74 5.26 4.04
C GLU A 100 8.99 5.35 5.56
N GLU A 101 8.26 6.22 6.26
CA GLU A 101 8.35 6.35 7.72
C GLU A 101 8.02 5.03 8.42
N LYS A 102 6.92 4.37 8.01
CA LYS A 102 6.56 3.03 8.51
C LYS A 102 7.59 1.96 8.17
N GLY A 103 8.24 2.07 7.01
CA GLY A 103 9.36 1.20 6.64
C GLY A 103 10.57 1.35 7.56
N LYS A 104 10.92 2.60 7.91
CA LYS A 104 11.98 2.89 8.89
C LYS A 104 11.60 2.40 10.30
N GLU A 105 10.36 2.63 10.72
CA GLU A 105 9.83 2.14 12.00
C GLU A 105 9.93 0.60 12.08
N LEU A 106 9.57 -0.11 11.01
CA LEU A 106 9.73 -1.57 10.92
C LEU A 106 11.18 -2.02 11.03
N GLN A 107 12.11 -1.31 10.41
CA GLN A 107 13.53 -1.64 10.49
C GLN A 107 14.06 -1.45 11.92
N VAL A 108 13.78 -0.30 12.54
CA VAL A 108 14.16 -0.02 13.93
C VAL A 108 13.56 -1.07 14.87
N TYR A 109 12.27 -1.38 14.71
CA TYR A 109 11.60 -2.38 15.53
C TYR A 109 12.22 -3.78 15.39
N LYS A 110 12.64 -4.14 14.17
CA LYS A 110 13.34 -5.41 13.88
C LYS A 110 14.71 -5.47 14.59
N GLU A 111 15.47 -4.38 14.54
CA GLU A 111 16.81 -4.28 15.14
C GLU A 111 16.75 -4.28 16.68
N GLU A 112 15.86 -3.49 17.28
CA GLU A 112 15.70 -3.36 18.73
C GLU A 112 15.25 -4.67 19.39
N ASN A 113 14.35 -5.41 18.72
CA ASN A 113 13.78 -6.64 19.26
C ASN A 113 14.40 -7.91 18.67
N LYS A 114 15.49 -7.80 17.90
CA LYS A 114 16.23 -8.91 17.28
C LYS A 114 15.32 -9.89 16.52
N ILE A 115 14.36 -9.33 15.79
CA ILE A 115 13.38 -10.12 15.06
C ILE A 115 14.01 -10.72 13.80
N LYS A 116 13.86 -12.04 13.62
CA LYS A 116 14.20 -12.75 12.39
C LYS A 116 12.92 -13.14 11.66
N ILE A 117 12.83 -12.75 10.39
CA ILE A 117 11.73 -13.17 9.52
C ILE A 117 12.17 -14.49 8.86
N ALA A 118 11.48 -15.58 9.18
CA ALA A 118 11.66 -16.87 8.54
C ALA A 118 11.39 -16.71 7.02
N GLY A 119 12.47 -16.75 6.25
CA GLY A 119 12.48 -16.51 4.80
C GLY A 119 13.64 -15.64 4.31
N GLU A 120 14.21 -14.76 5.14
CA GLU A 120 15.35 -13.91 4.73
C GLU A 120 16.72 -14.63 4.75
N ASP A 121 16.88 -15.71 5.54
CA ASP A 121 18.18 -16.41 5.72
C ASP A 121 18.46 -17.53 4.69
N SER A 122 17.76 -17.59 3.55
CA SER A 122 18.00 -18.62 2.51
C SER A 122 18.71 -18.13 1.25
N THR A 123 19.30 -16.92 1.27
CA THR A 123 20.20 -16.44 0.21
C THR A 123 21.54 -15.96 0.77
N GLY A 124 22.31 -16.91 1.30
CA GLY A 124 23.76 -16.74 1.46
C GLY A 124 24.51 -16.98 0.14
N PRO A 125 25.65 -16.31 -0.12
CA PRO A 125 26.36 -16.39 -1.38
C PRO A 125 27.23 -17.66 -1.45
N GLY A 126 26.81 -18.68 -2.21
CA GLY A 126 27.67 -19.85 -2.46
C GLY A 126 27.00 -21.03 -3.15
N GLY A 127 27.37 -21.26 -4.42
CA GLY A 127 27.12 -22.48 -5.20
C GLY A 127 25.77 -22.49 -5.95
N GLY A 128 25.65 -22.66 -7.27
CA GLY A 128 26.49 -23.36 -8.23
C GLY A 128 25.72 -24.58 -8.77
N GLY A 129 25.22 -24.49 -10.02
CA GLY A 129 24.53 -25.57 -10.78
C GLY A 129 23.05 -25.25 -11.03
N GLY A 130 22.58 -24.93 -12.23
CA GLY A 130 22.56 -25.79 -13.43
C GLY A 130 21.51 -26.88 -13.20
N GLY A 131 20.29 -26.83 -13.70
CA GLY A 131 19.86 -26.61 -15.08
C GLY A 131 19.27 -27.94 -15.61
N GLY A 132 17.95 -27.98 -15.86
CA GLY A 132 17.32 -28.98 -16.75
C GLY A 132 16.30 -29.93 -16.11
N GLY A 133 15.08 -29.96 -16.66
CA GLY A 133 14.08 -31.02 -16.43
C GLY A 133 12.66 -30.60 -16.78
N ASN A 134 12.12 -31.17 -17.86
CA ASN A 134 10.98 -30.72 -18.66
C ASN A 134 9.60 -31.27 -18.22
N SER A 135 8.55 -30.67 -18.80
CA SER A 135 7.23 -31.23 -19.21
C SER A 135 6.13 -31.58 -18.17
N ASP A 136 5.04 -30.81 -18.31
CA ASP A 136 3.62 -31.20 -18.43
C ASP A 136 3.00 -32.15 -17.39
N GLY A 137 2.13 -31.58 -16.55
CA GLY A 137 1.26 -32.29 -15.61
C GLY A 137 0.08 -31.43 -15.18
N GLU A 138 -1.05 -31.68 -15.82
CA GLU A 138 -2.40 -31.22 -15.49
C GLU A 138 -2.81 -31.61 -14.04
N ALA A 139 -3.20 -30.64 -13.21
CA ALA A 139 -4.29 -30.74 -12.21
C ALA A 139 -4.24 -29.62 -11.13
N ALA A 140 -5.41 -29.03 -10.90
CA ALA A 140 -5.89 -28.51 -9.61
C ALA A 140 -5.03 -27.45 -8.88
N GLY A 141 -5.24 -26.17 -9.23
CA GLY A 141 -4.78 -25.03 -8.43
C GLY A 141 -5.61 -24.85 -7.16
N GLY A 142 -5.29 -25.63 -6.13
CA GLY A 142 -5.67 -25.34 -4.75
C GLY A 142 -5.10 -23.99 -4.32
N ASN A 143 -5.95 -23.20 -3.67
CA ASN A 143 -5.59 -21.93 -3.02
C ASN A 143 -4.45 -22.18 -2.02
N ALA A 144 -3.21 -21.85 -2.43
CA ALA A 144 -2.07 -21.81 -1.52
C ALA A 144 -2.34 -20.75 -0.45
N PRO A 145 -2.30 -21.07 0.85
CA PRO A 145 -2.38 -20.05 1.87
C PRO A 145 -1.18 -19.13 1.69
N ALA A 146 -1.47 -17.83 1.62
CA ALA A 146 -0.46 -16.78 1.53
C ALA A 146 0.67 -17.08 2.51
N SER A 147 1.89 -17.12 1.97
CA SER A 147 3.13 -17.41 2.68
C SER A 147 3.19 -16.59 3.98
N SER A 148 2.81 -17.21 5.09
CA SER A 148 2.90 -16.60 6.41
C SER A 148 4.36 -16.68 6.82
N SER A 149 5.16 -15.69 6.40
CA SER A 149 6.55 -15.59 6.83
C SER A 149 6.56 -15.54 8.36
N GLY A 150 6.98 -16.65 8.97
CA GLY A 150 7.05 -16.81 10.42
C GLY A 150 7.98 -15.76 11.00
N VAL A 151 7.59 -15.12 12.09
CA VAL A 151 8.41 -14.11 12.78
C VAL A 151 8.95 -14.79 14.03
N LEU A 152 10.27 -14.81 14.18
CA LEU A 152 10.98 -15.40 15.31
C LEU A 152 11.69 -14.29 16.10
N VAL A 153 11.61 -14.32 17.42
CA VAL A 153 12.33 -13.42 18.33
C VAL A 153 13.51 -14.21 18.93
N THR A 154 14.70 -13.61 19.05
CA THR A 154 15.93 -14.30 19.52
C THR A 154 16.65 -13.56 20.64
#